data_AF-A2TXN7-F1
#
_entry.id   AF-A2TXN7-F1
#
_cell.length_a   1.000
_cell.length_b   1.000
_cell.length_c   1.000
_cell.angle_alpha   90.00
_cell.angle_beta   90.00
_cell.angle_gamma   90.00
#
_symmetry.space_group_name_H-M   'P 1'
#
loop_
_entity.id
_entity.type
_entity.pdbx_description
1 polymer ?
#
loop_
_entity_poly.entity_id
_entity_poly.type
_entity_poly.pdbx_seq_one_letter_code
_entity_poly.pdbx_strand_id
1 'polypeptide(L)'
;MNNKKIKYFAEHPFQVKLGELNKELKAYKELMQIVQKIEPNATSVSQLEAMLNLKTKFLNAEMSFAAFNLQNEYSKIQDLQKKCRNIESEMLTSKNEFKGSYLKKLEEEFKTYYDDNELQARETLQRIFKEFNELDLKYRAIVSYNNARLGYNPFHNLNI
;
A
#
# COMPACT_ATOMS: atom_id res chain seq x y z
N MET A 1 -10.15 -17.85 2.45
CA MET A 1 -9.87 -16.40 2.56
C MET A 1 -11.03 -15.78 3.30
N ASN A 2 -10.83 -15.21 4.49
CA ASN A 2 -11.91 -14.56 5.24
C ASN A 2 -12.46 -13.40 4.41
N ASN A 3 -13.73 -13.48 4.04
CA ASN A 3 -14.43 -12.54 3.18
C ASN A 3 -14.83 -11.29 3.98
N LYS A 4 -13.85 -10.63 4.61
CA LYS A 4 -14.09 -9.47 5.47
C LYS A 4 -14.56 -8.31 4.60
N LYS A 5 -15.72 -7.74 4.94
CA LYS A 5 -16.27 -6.59 4.21
C LYS A 5 -15.43 -5.35 4.53
N ILE A 6 -14.95 -4.67 3.49
CA ILE A 6 -14.17 -3.45 3.61
C ILE A 6 -15.07 -2.33 4.14
N LYS A 7 -14.63 -1.66 5.20
CA LYS A 7 -15.29 -0.52 5.81
C LYS A 7 -14.90 0.79 5.15
N TYR A 8 -13.60 1.00 5.05
CA TYR A 8 -13.05 2.22 4.49
C TYR A 8 -11.65 1.94 3.95
N PHE A 9 -11.31 2.60 2.86
CA PHE A 9 -9.98 2.58 2.26
C PHE A 9 -9.39 3.99 2.31
N ALA A 10 -8.23 4.13 2.96
CA ALA A 10 -7.52 5.40 3.05
C ALA A 10 -6.75 5.69 1.76
N GLU A 11 -7.48 6.05 0.70
CA GLU A 11 -6.95 6.20 -0.65
C GLU A 11 -5.85 7.26 -0.74
N HIS A 12 -6.05 8.46 -0.20
CA HIS A 12 -5.06 9.53 -0.32
C HIS A 12 -3.71 9.17 0.35
N PRO A 13 -3.67 8.72 1.63
CA PRO A 13 -2.43 8.22 2.23
C PRO A 13 -1.76 7.09 1.45
N PHE A 14 -2.56 6.14 0.93
CA PHE A 14 -2.05 5.07 0.08
C PHE A 14 -1.36 5.62 -1.18
N GLN A 15 -1.99 6.55 -1.89
CA GLN A 15 -1.42 7.17 -3.10
C GLN A 15 -0.13 7.95 -2.80
N VAL A 16 -0.08 8.67 -1.68
CA VAL A 16 1.13 9.37 -1.25
C VAL A 16 2.27 8.36 -1.03
N LYS A 17 2.01 7.29 -0.28
CA LYS A 17 3.02 6.25 0.01
C LYS A 17 3.50 5.54 -1.26
N LEU A 18 2.56 5.19 -2.14
CA LEU A 18 2.87 4.60 -3.45
C LEU A 18 3.70 5.55 -4.32
N GLY A 19 3.41 6.85 -4.28
CA GLY A 19 4.18 7.89 -4.97
C GLY A 19 5.62 7.99 -4.47
N GLU A 20 5.85 7.94 -3.16
CA GLU A 20 7.19 7.91 -2.57
C GLU A 20 7.97 6.66 -3.01
N LEU A 21 7.36 5.48 -2.88
CA LEU A 21 7.96 4.20 -3.29
C LEU A 21 8.30 4.18 -4.78
N ASN A 22 7.46 4.77 -5.64
CA ASN A 22 7.74 4.90 -7.06
C ASN A 22 8.93 5.82 -7.36
N LYS A 23 9.13 6.89 -6.59
CA LYS A 23 10.32 7.76 -6.71
C LYS A 23 11.58 7.00 -6.34
N GLU A 24 11.54 6.25 -5.25
CA GLU A 24 12.65 5.38 -4.84
C GLU A 24 12.92 4.29 -5.91
N LEU A 25 11.86 3.73 -6.49
CA LEU A 25 11.99 2.68 -7.52
C LEU A 25 12.68 3.20 -8.77
N LYS A 26 12.38 4.45 -9.14
CA LYS A 26 13.06 5.11 -10.25
C LYS A 26 14.55 5.27 -9.97
N ALA A 27 14.92 5.70 -8.76
CA ALA A 27 16.32 5.79 -8.34
C ALA A 27 17.01 4.40 -8.32
N TYR A 28 16.30 3.37 -7.86
CA TYR A 28 16.80 1.99 -7.87
C TYR A 28 17.02 1.45 -9.30
N LYS A 29 16.10 1.73 -10.24
CA LYS A 29 16.28 1.36 -11.65
C LYS A 29 17.50 2.05 -12.25
N GLU A 30 17.71 3.33 -11.97
CA GLU A 30 18.89 4.06 -12.42
C GLU A 30 20.18 3.47 -11.80
N LEU A 31 20.16 3.13 -10.52
CA LEU A 31 21.26 2.46 -9.84
C LEU A 31 21.63 1.15 -10.54
N MET A 32 20.65 0.29 -10.79
CA MET A 32 20.85 -0.99 -11.45
C MET A 32 21.34 -0.84 -12.90
N GLN A 33 20.90 0.19 -13.61
CA GLN A 33 21.42 0.49 -14.95
C GLN A 33 22.91 0.86 -14.92
N ILE A 34 23.34 1.67 -13.94
CA ILE A 34 24.77 2.01 -13.79
C ILE A 34 25.56 0.75 -13.46
N VAL A 35 25.06 -0.08 -12.53
CA VAL A 35 25.70 -1.35 -12.14
C VAL A 35 25.90 -2.25 -13.35
N GLN A 36 24.84 -2.47 -14.14
CA GLN A 36 24.89 -3.32 -15.34
C GLN A 36 25.73 -2.72 -16.46
N LYS A 37 25.85 -1.39 -16.54
CA LYS A 37 26.73 -0.72 -17.51
C LYS A 37 28.21 -0.97 -17.19
N ILE A 38 28.57 -1.02 -15.90
CA ILE A 38 29.95 -1.27 -15.47
C ILE A 38 30.27 -2.77 -15.57
N GLU A 39 29.43 -3.62 -14.98
CA GLU A 39 29.54 -5.08 -15.07
C GLU A 39 28.18 -5.69 -15.43
N PRO A 40 28.00 -6.21 -16.66
CA PRO A 40 26.72 -6.77 -17.10
C PRO A 40 26.22 -7.95 -16.26
N ASN A 41 27.13 -8.69 -15.62
CA ASN A 41 26.82 -9.85 -14.78
C ASN A 41 26.56 -9.48 -13.31
N ALA A 42 26.68 -8.21 -12.93
CA ALA A 42 26.42 -7.76 -11.58
C ALA A 42 24.90 -7.56 -11.36
N THR A 43 24.37 -8.30 -10.39
CA THR A 43 22.96 -8.25 -9.97
C THR A 43 22.72 -7.33 -8.77
N SER A 44 23.78 -6.86 -8.12
CA SER A 44 23.72 -5.93 -7.00
C SER A 44 24.98 -5.06 -6.93
N VAL A 45 24.90 -3.95 -6.19
CA VAL A 45 26.06 -3.08 -5.93
C VAL A 45 27.16 -3.83 -5.20
N SER A 46 26.80 -4.65 -4.20
CA SER A 46 27.78 -5.45 -3.45
C SER A 46 28.49 -6.46 -4.35
N GLN A 47 27.77 -7.09 -5.28
CA GLN A 47 28.39 -7.99 -6.26
C GLN A 47 29.33 -7.23 -7.20
N LEU A 48 28.93 -6.04 -7.66
CA LEU A 48 29.79 -5.18 -8.48
C LEU A 48 31.10 -4.84 -7.75
N GLU A 49 31.01 -4.38 -6.51
CA GLU A 49 32.17 -4.05 -5.67
C GLU A 49 33.09 -5.25 -5.50
N ALA A 50 32.53 -6.44 -5.21
CA ALA A 50 33.29 -7.67 -5.09
C ALA A 50 33.99 -8.06 -6.41
N MET A 51 33.30 -7.95 -7.54
CA MET A 51 33.87 -8.26 -8.86
C MET A 51 35.02 -7.32 -9.22
N LEU A 52 34.87 -6.01 -8.97
CA LEU A 52 35.92 -5.04 -9.22
C LEU A 52 37.13 -5.26 -8.30
N ASN A 53 36.90 -5.50 -7.01
CA ASN A 53 37.95 -5.84 -6.05
C ASN A 53 38.74 -7.10 -6.45
N LEU A 54 38.04 -8.12 -6.97
CA LEU A 54 38.70 -9.33 -7.48
C LEU A 54 39.58 -9.03 -8.70
N LYS A 55 39.13 -8.15 -9.61
CA LYS A 55 39.89 -7.78 -10.81
C LYS A 55 41.12 -6.94 -10.49
N THR A 56 41.00 -5.99 -9.57
CA THR A 56 42.09 -5.06 -9.19
C THR A 56 43.01 -5.63 -8.11
N LYS A 57 42.56 -6.66 -7.38
CA LYS A 57 43.16 -7.18 -6.15
C LYS A 57 43.19 -6.18 -4.99
N PHE A 58 42.40 -5.11 -5.07
CA PHE A 58 42.21 -4.20 -3.94
C PHE A 58 41.14 -4.74 -2.98
N LEU A 59 41.30 -4.43 -1.69
CA LEU A 59 40.30 -4.72 -0.66
C LEU A 59 39.19 -3.67 -0.62
N ASN A 60 39.51 -2.43 -1.01
CA ASN A 60 38.59 -1.30 -0.98
C ASN A 60 37.93 -1.09 -2.35
N ALA A 61 36.60 -1.09 -2.37
CA ALA A 61 35.80 -0.80 -3.56
C ALA A 61 36.17 0.56 -4.17
N GLU A 62 36.28 1.62 -3.37
CA GLU A 62 36.60 2.97 -3.85
C GLU A 62 37.93 3.00 -4.65
N MET A 63 38.94 2.27 -4.16
CA MET A 63 40.22 2.12 -4.88
C MET A 63 40.06 1.33 -6.18
N SER A 64 39.21 0.30 -6.19
CA SER A 64 38.91 -0.44 -7.41
C SER A 64 38.19 0.41 -8.46
N PHE A 65 37.21 1.21 -8.06
CA PHE A 65 36.54 2.15 -8.98
C PHE A 65 37.53 3.22 -9.49
N ALA A 66 38.40 3.74 -8.63
CA ALA A 66 39.45 4.68 -9.02
C ALA A 66 40.41 4.10 -10.06
N ALA A 67 40.82 2.83 -9.91
CA ALA A 67 41.71 2.15 -10.85
C ALA A 67 41.14 2.06 -12.27
N PHE A 68 39.82 2.05 -12.41
CA PHE A 68 39.11 2.05 -13.69
C PHE A 68 38.64 3.44 -14.13
N ASN A 69 39.02 4.52 -13.43
CA ASN A 69 38.52 5.88 -13.65
C ASN A 69 36.99 6.02 -13.50
N LEU A 70 36.37 5.25 -12.60
CA LEU A 70 34.92 5.20 -12.35
C LEU A 70 34.49 5.89 -11.04
N GLN A 71 35.26 6.87 -10.55
CA GLN A 71 34.99 7.56 -9.29
C GLN A 71 33.66 8.32 -9.29
N ASN A 72 33.32 8.93 -10.43
CA ASN A 72 32.08 9.67 -10.60
C ASN A 72 30.87 8.72 -10.52
N GLU A 73 30.97 7.57 -11.18
CA GLU A 73 29.96 6.51 -11.14
C GLU A 73 29.81 5.95 -9.73
N TYR A 74 30.92 5.76 -9.01
CA TYR A 74 30.89 5.29 -7.63
C TYR A 74 30.17 6.27 -6.70
N SER A 75 30.48 7.57 -6.80
CA SER A 75 29.77 8.62 -6.05
C SER A 75 28.28 8.63 -6.38
N LYS A 76 27.93 8.50 -7.67
CA LYS A 76 26.53 8.44 -8.11
C LYS A 76 25.80 7.20 -7.58
N ILE A 77 26.45 6.05 -7.56
CA ILE A 77 25.94 4.79 -6.96
C ILE A 77 25.61 5.02 -5.49
N GLN A 78 26.54 5.60 -4.72
CA GLN A 78 26.33 5.87 -3.30
C GLN A 78 25.15 6.82 -3.05
N ASP A 79 25.01 7.87 -3.88
CA ASP A 79 23.91 8.82 -3.75
C ASP A 79 22.55 8.21 -4.12
N LEU A 80 22.51 7.32 -5.12
CA LEU A 80 21.30 6.58 -5.46
C LEU A 80 20.92 5.57 -4.38
N GLN A 81 21.89 4.86 -3.78
CA GLN A 81 21.65 3.97 -2.64
C GLN A 81 21.04 4.70 -1.44
N LYS A 82 21.47 5.94 -1.16
CA LYS A 82 20.85 6.77 -0.11
C LYS A 82 19.39 7.13 -0.41
N LYS A 83 19.01 7.22 -1.69
CA LYS A 83 17.66 7.58 -2.13
C LYS A 83 16.69 6.41 -2.17
N CYS A 84 17.16 5.16 -2.27
CA CYS A 84 16.31 3.97 -2.36
C CYS A 84 16.42 3.05 -1.12
N ARG A 85 16.47 3.64 0.08
CA ARG A 85 16.68 2.90 1.34
C ARG A 85 15.54 1.96 1.71
N ASN A 86 14.31 2.26 1.28
CA ASN A 86 13.13 1.49 1.67
C ASN A 86 12.81 0.36 0.68
N ILE A 87 13.58 0.23 -0.39
CA ILE A 87 13.37 -0.79 -1.42
C ILE A 87 14.27 -1.98 -1.12
N GLU A 88 13.62 -3.12 -0.87
CA GLU A 88 14.30 -4.40 -0.72
C GLU A 88 14.11 -5.25 -1.98
N SER A 89 15.10 -6.10 -2.28
CA SER A 89 15.07 -7.00 -3.44
C SER A 89 13.85 -7.94 -3.42
N GLU A 90 13.37 -8.30 -2.23
CA GLU A 90 12.22 -9.16 -2.03
C GLU A 90 10.90 -8.53 -2.48
N MET A 91 10.82 -7.20 -2.47
CA MET A 91 9.66 -6.43 -2.92
C MET A 91 9.56 -6.37 -4.45
N LEU A 92 10.66 -6.67 -5.16
CA LEU A 92 10.80 -6.46 -6.60
C LEU A 92 10.79 -7.77 -7.39
N THR A 93 10.19 -7.71 -8.58
CA THR A 93 10.33 -8.73 -9.62
C THR A 93 11.71 -8.68 -10.26
N SER A 94 12.06 -9.69 -11.06
CA SER A 94 13.30 -9.72 -11.85
C SER A 94 13.42 -8.55 -12.86
N LYS A 95 12.33 -7.81 -13.12
CA LYS A 95 12.30 -6.62 -13.99
C LYS A 95 12.44 -5.31 -13.20
N ASN A 96 12.77 -5.37 -11.91
CA ASN A 96 12.82 -4.22 -11.01
C ASN A 96 11.48 -3.46 -10.92
N GLU A 97 10.38 -4.20 -10.83
CA GLU A 97 9.04 -3.66 -10.61
C GLU A 97 8.45 -4.24 -9.33
N PHE A 98 7.59 -3.51 -8.63
CA PHE A 98 6.96 -4.05 -7.42
C PHE A 98 6.18 -5.34 -7.73
N LYS A 99 6.40 -6.37 -6.91
CA LYS A 99 5.62 -7.61 -6.99
C LYS A 99 4.15 -7.29 -6.68
N GLY A 100 3.23 -7.91 -7.43
CA GLY A 100 1.80 -7.80 -7.14
C GLY A 100 1.43 -8.27 -5.73
N SER A 101 2.19 -9.21 -5.15
CA SER A 101 2.02 -9.62 -3.75
C SER A 101 2.37 -8.52 -2.76
N TYR A 102 3.40 -7.71 -3.03
CA TYR A 102 3.77 -6.57 -2.20
C TYR A 102 2.74 -5.45 -2.32
N LEU A 103 2.31 -5.12 -3.55
CA LEU A 103 1.27 -4.09 -3.75
C LEU A 103 -0.03 -4.44 -3.05
N LYS A 104 -0.45 -5.71 -3.06
CA LYS A 104 -1.61 -6.17 -2.30
C LYS A 104 -1.41 -5.98 -0.80
N LYS A 105 -0.26 -6.38 -0.24
CA LYS A 105 0.03 -6.16 1.18
C LYS A 105 -0.02 -4.67 1.55
N LEU A 106 0.60 -3.82 0.73
CA LEU A 106 0.56 -2.37 0.91
C LEU A 106 -0.89 -1.87 0.88
N GLU A 107 -1.71 -2.29 -0.08
CA GLU A 107 -3.12 -1.90 -0.16
C GLU A 107 -3.92 -2.33 1.09
N GLU A 108 -3.65 -3.54 1.60
CA GLU A 108 -4.28 -4.07 2.82
C GLU A 108 -3.96 -3.24 4.07
N GLU A 109 -2.76 -2.64 4.17
CA GLU A 109 -2.39 -1.77 5.29
C GLU A 109 -3.26 -0.51 5.38
N PHE A 110 -3.84 -0.06 4.26
CA PHE A 110 -4.71 1.11 4.20
C PHE A 110 -6.20 0.75 4.17
N LYS A 111 -6.55 -0.54 4.27
CA LYS A 111 -7.93 -1.00 4.40
C LYS A 111 -8.30 -1.18 5.86
N THR A 112 -9.46 -0.66 6.20
CA THR A 112 -10.14 -0.98 7.45
C THR A 112 -11.32 -1.88 7.15
N TYR A 113 -11.56 -2.83 8.03
CA TYR A 113 -12.60 -3.84 7.89
C TYR A 113 -13.69 -3.61 8.93
N TYR A 114 -14.91 -4.02 8.61
CA TYR A 114 -15.95 -4.09 9.63
C TYR A 114 -15.59 -5.19 10.63
N ASP A 115 -15.81 -4.91 11.90
CA ASP A 115 -15.86 -5.95 12.92
C ASP A 115 -17.17 -6.75 12.81
N ASP A 116 -17.17 -7.97 13.34
CA ASP A 116 -18.32 -8.87 13.28
C ASP A 116 -19.56 -8.25 13.95
N ASN A 117 -19.36 -7.50 15.05
CA ASN A 117 -20.44 -6.77 15.72
C ASN A 117 -21.03 -5.66 14.84
N GLU A 118 -20.20 -4.95 14.08
CA GLU A 118 -20.65 -3.90 13.16
C GLU A 118 -21.45 -4.50 11.99
N LEU A 119 -21.05 -5.68 11.52
CA LEU A 119 -21.78 -6.42 10.49
C LEU A 119 -23.16 -6.86 10.98
N GLN A 120 -23.24 -7.46 12.16
CA GLN A 120 -24.51 -7.88 12.76
C GLN A 120 -25.45 -6.69 13.01
N ALA A 121 -24.92 -5.57 13.52
CA ALA A 121 -25.69 -4.35 13.72
C ALA A 121 -26.24 -3.83 12.39
N ARG A 122 -25.44 -3.84 11.31
CA ARG A 122 -25.89 -3.42 9.98
C ARG A 122 -26.97 -4.32 9.40
N GLU A 123 -26.83 -5.63 9.53
CA GLU A 123 -27.85 -6.57 9.07
C GLU A 123 -29.17 -6.36 9.82
N THR A 124 -29.10 -6.11 11.12
CA THR A 124 -30.26 -5.78 11.94
C THR A 124 -30.92 -4.47 11.49
N LEU A 125 -30.13 -3.42 11.24
CA LEU A 125 -30.65 -2.14 10.75
C LEU A 125 -31.29 -2.27 9.36
N GLN A 126 -30.68 -3.03 8.45
CA GLN A 126 -31.25 -3.29 7.13
C GLN A 126 -32.59 -4.02 7.22
N ARG A 127 -32.71 -5.00 8.12
CA ARG A 127 -33.99 -5.67 8.38
C ARG A 127 -35.04 -4.69 8.90
N ILE A 128 -34.70 -3.86 9.88
CA ILE A 128 -35.61 -2.84 10.41
C ILE A 128 -36.07 -1.88 9.31
N PHE A 129 -35.16 -1.40 8.45
CA PHE A 129 -35.52 -0.53 7.34
C PHE A 129 -36.45 -1.22 6.35
N LYS A 130 -36.20 -2.49 6.03
CA LYS A 130 -37.06 -3.26 5.14
C LYS A 130 -38.46 -3.40 5.73
N GLU A 131 -38.57 -3.89 6.96
CA GLU A 131 -39.85 -4.10 7.63
C GLU A 131 -40.62 -2.77 7.76
N PHE A 132 -39.96 -1.68 8.15
CA PHE A 132 -40.58 -0.36 8.22
C PHE A 132 -41.06 0.14 6.85
N ASN A 133 -40.28 -0.08 5.79
CA ASN A 133 -40.64 0.30 4.42
C ASN A 133 -41.68 -0.62 3.77
N GLU A 134 -42.00 -1.77 4.36
CA GLU A 134 -43.10 -2.64 3.94
C GLU A 134 -44.45 -2.21 4.54
N LEU A 135 -44.45 -1.45 5.63
CA LEU A 135 -45.67 -0.90 6.21
C LEU A 135 -46.37 0.06 5.25
N ASP A 136 -47.71 0.15 5.31
CA ASP A 136 -48.44 1.23 4.64
C ASP A 136 -47.99 2.59 5.19
N LEU A 137 -47.96 3.62 4.33
CA LEU A 137 -47.59 4.99 4.66
C LEU A 137 -48.31 5.50 5.91
N LYS A 138 -49.61 5.19 6.06
CA LYS A 138 -50.40 5.60 7.23
C LYS A 138 -49.87 5.02 8.55
N TYR A 139 -49.31 3.81 8.52
CA TYR A 139 -48.74 3.16 9.71
C TYR A 139 -47.30 3.60 9.96
N ARG A 140 -46.54 3.90 8.90
CA ARG A 140 -45.20 4.49 9.03
C ARG A 140 -45.22 5.80 9.78
N ALA A 141 -46.22 6.64 9.49
CA ALA A 141 -46.36 7.97 10.09
C ALA A 141 -46.60 7.95 11.62
N ILE A 142 -46.98 6.79 12.16
CA ILE A 142 -47.14 6.61 13.60
C ILE A 142 -45.84 6.17 14.29
N VAL A 143 -44.89 5.62 13.55
CA VAL A 143 -43.59 5.29 14.13
C VAL A 143 -42.85 6.59 14.40
N SER A 144 -42.45 6.78 15.65
CA SER A 144 -41.68 7.93 16.11
C SER A 144 -40.29 7.49 16.54
N TYR A 145 -39.35 8.43 16.43
CA TYR A 145 -38.01 8.30 16.96
C TYR A 145 -37.74 9.41 17.95
N ASN A 146 -37.49 9.06 19.21
CA ASN A 146 -37.17 10.01 20.27
C ASN A 146 -36.00 9.47 21.10
N ASN A 147 -34.97 10.31 21.33
CA ASN A 147 -33.81 10.00 22.18
C ASN A 147 -33.25 8.58 21.97
N ALA A 148 -32.97 8.24 20.71
CA ALA A 148 -32.43 6.94 20.32
C ALA A 148 -33.36 5.72 20.52
N ARG A 149 -34.67 5.93 20.71
CA ARG A 149 -35.66 4.86 20.81
C ARG A 149 -36.73 5.01 19.75
N LEU A 150 -37.02 3.89 19.07
CA LEU A 150 -38.23 3.76 18.26
C LEU A 150 -39.42 3.53 19.19
N GLY A 151 -40.49 4.25 18.93
CA GLY A 151 -41.71 4.18 19.73
C GLY A 151 -42.93 4.57 18.92
N TYR A 152 -44.09 4.44 19.54
CA TYR A 152 -45.36 4.84 18.93
C TYR A 152 -45.61 6.33 19.18
N ASN A 153 -46.01 7.08 18.15
CA ASN A 153 -46.45 8.46 18.31
C ASN A 153 -47.90 8.47 18.84
N PRO A 154 -48.13 8.82 20.11
CA PRO A 154 -49.47 8.77 20.70
C PRO A 154 -50.42 9.85 20.14
N PHE A 155 -49.91 10.80 19.37
CA PHE A 155 -50.67 11.92 18.80
C PHE A 155 -50.99 11.75 17.32
N HIS A 156 -50.62 10.62 16.70
CA HIS A 156 -50.95 10.35 15.31
C HIS A 156 -52.35 9.72 15.20
N ASN A 157 -53.32 10.49 14.70
CA ASN A 157 -54.66 9.96 14.43
C ASN A 157 -54.67 9.21 13.10
N LEU A 158 -54.93 7.90 13.16
CA LEU A 158 -55.08 7.01 11.99
C LEU A 158 -56.35 7.25 11.17
N ASN A 159 -57.18 8.22 11.56
CA ASN A 159 -58.44 8.55 10.91
C ASN A 159 -58.22 9.62 9.83
N ILE A 160 -57.62 9.21 8.71
CA ILE A 160 -57.70 9.91 7.41
C ILE A 160 -57.88 8.85 6.33
#